data_AF-A0A2V8DK08-F1
#
_entry.id   AF-A0A2V8DK08-F1
#
_cell.length_a   1.000
_cell.length_b   1.000
_cell.length_c   1.000
_cell.angle_alpha   90.00
_cell.angle_beta   90.00
_cell.angle_gamma   90.00
#
_symmetry.space_group_name_H-M   'P 1'
#
loop_
_entity.id
_entity.type
_entity.pdbx_description
1 polymer ?
#
loop_
_entity_poly.entity_id
_entity_poly.type
_entity_poly.pdbx_seq_one_letter_code
_entity_poly.pdbx_strand_id
1 'polypeptide(L)'
;ELGMFAQDKWTVKHLTLNGGIRFDYLKSSFPGQTLGPVQLVPNRNIVIPDTPGLGWKDVTPRMGAAYDLFGTGKTAVKVTLNKYLGGDRGGTASGGTLADPVTNLVNSTTRNWGD
;
A
#
# COMPACT_ATOMS: atom_id res chain seq x y z
N GLU A 1 2.35 -10.40 2.63
CA GLU A 1 2.78 -9.17 3.34
C GLU A 1 3.58 -9.56 4.58
N LEU A 2 4.55 -8.75 4.98
CA LEU A 2 5.31 -8.91 6.23
C LEU A 2 5.30 -7.58 6.99
N GLY A 3 5.04 -7.62 8.30
CA GLY A 3 5.08 -6.44 9.15
C GLY A 3 5.89 -6.68 10.41
N MET A 4 6.75 -5.73 10.77
CA MET A 4 7.53 -5.73 12.01
C MET A 4 7.36 -4.40 12.74
N PHE A 5 7.36 -4.42 14.07
CA PHE A 5 7.23 -3.20 14.85
C PHE A 5 8.04 -3.25 16.13
N ALA A 6 8.44 -2.07 16.59
CA ALA A 6 9.01 -1.84 17.90
C ALA A 6 8.38 -0.58 18.49
N GLN A 7 8.08 -0.62 19.78
CA GLN A 7 7.53 0.51 20.51
C GLN A 7 8.07 0.53 21.92
N ASP A 8 8.24 1.74 22.44
CA ASP A 8 8.70 1.96 23.79
C ASP A 8 8.03 3.20 24.40
N LYS A 9 7.96 3.22 25.72
CA LYS A 9 7.45 4.32 26.52
C LYS A 9 8.40 4.57 27.68
N TRP A 10 8.84 5.81 27.78
CA TRP A 10 9.74 6.23 28.85
C TRP A 10 9.16 7.41 29.59
N THR A 11 9.19 7.35 30.91
CA THR A 11 8.76 8.44 31.78
C THR A 11 9.92 8.84 32.68
N VAL A 12 10.32 10.11 32.62
CA VAL A 12 11.34 10.70 33.47
C VAL A 12 10.76 11.97 34.09
N LYS A 13 10.61 11.96 35.42
CA LYS A 13 9.93 13.03 36.17
C LYS A 13 8.54 13.31 35.57
N HIS A 14 8.29 14.55 35.16
CA HIS A 14 7.01 15.00 34.64
C HIS A 14 6.86 14.79 33.12
N LEU A 15 7.91 14.31 32.44
CA LEU A 15 7.92 14.09 31.00
C LEU A 15 7.73 12.60 30.69
N THR A 16 6.73 12.29 29.88
CA THR A 16 6.52 10.97 29.29
C THR A 16 6.69 11.07 27.77
N LEU A 17 7.56 10.22 27.23
CA LEU A 17 7.77 10.04 25.80
C LEU A 17 7.22 8.68 25.39
N ASN A 18 6.52 8.62 24.27
CA ASN A 18 6.11 7.39 23.62
C ASN A 18 6.62 7.40 22.18
N GLY A 19 7.32 6.34 21.80
CA GLY A 19 7.88 6.18 20.46
C GLY A 19 7.56 4.80 19.92
N GLY A 20 7.25 4.72 18.63
CA GLY A 20 7.05 3.48 17.93
C GLY A 20 7.38 3.62 16.45
N ILE A 21 7.88 2.54 15.88
CA ILE A 21 8.15 2.43 14.45
C ILE A 21 7.62 1.10 13.96
N ARG A 22 7.00 1.14 12.79
CA ARG A 22 6.53 -0.05 12.08
C ARG A 22 7.14 -0.08 10.69
N PHE A 23 7.60 -1.25 10.29
CA PHE A 23 8.01 -1.56 8.93
C PHE A 23 6.99 -2.51 8.32
N ASP A 24 6.48 -2.18 7.16
CA ASP A 24 5.56 -3.00 6.37
C ASP A 24 6.20 -3.29 5.00
N TYR A 25 6.18 -4.54 4.59
CA TYR A 25 6.61 -5.01 3.28
C TYR A 25 5.46 -5.68 2.55
N LEU A 26 5.00 -5.01 1.49
CA LEU A 26 3.96 -5.50 0.61
C LEU A 26 4.59 -6.00 -0.69
N LYS A 27 4.35 -7.26 -1.01
CA LYS A 27 4.71 -7.86 -2.30
C LYS A 27 3.48 -8.51 -2.92
N SER A 28 3.21 -8.21 -4.18
CA SER A 28 2.21 -8.90 -4.99
C SER A 28 2.78 -9.35 -6.33
N SER A 29 2.08 -10.26 -7.01
CA SER A 29 2.36 -10.70 -8.37
C SER A 29 1.07 -11.01 -9.10
N PHE A 30 1.15 -11.00 -10.43
CA PHE A 30 0.08 -11.41 -11.33
C PHE A 30 0.45 -12.76 -11.93
N PRO A 31 -0.37 -13.79 -11.74
CA PRO A 31 -0.09 -15.10 -12.30
C PRO A 31 -0.08 -15.02 -13.82
N GLY A 32 0.68 -15.92 -14.46
CA GLY A 32 0.71 -15.99 -15.92
C GLY A 32 -0.68 -16.23 -16.51
N GLN A 33 -0.99 -15.54 -17.60
CA GLN A 33 -2.28 -15.57 -18.28
C GLN A 33 -2.09 -15.84 -19.77
N THR A 34 -2.99 -16.61 -20.37
CA THR A 34 -3.02 -16.86 -21.81
C THR A 34 -4.31 -16.30 -22.40
N LEU A 35 -4.17 -15.33 -23.30
CA LEU A 35 -5.28 -14.76 -24.06
C LEU A 35 -5.46 -15.56 -25.36
N GLY A 36 -6.46 -16.44 -25.34
CA GLY A 36 -6.80 -17.28 -26.49
C GLY A 36 -7.62 -16.56 -27.58
N PRO A 37 -8.03 -17.30 -28.62
CA PRO A 37 -8.81 -16.79 -29.75
C PRO A 37 -10.08 -16.06 -29.37
N VAL A 38 -10.45 -15.05 -30.17
CA VAL A 38 -11.75 -14.35 -30.10
C VAL A 38 -12.35 -14.20 -31.48
N GLN A 39 -13.65 -13.91 -31.55
CA GLN A 39 -14.43 -13.87 -32.80
C GLN A 39 -13.77 -13.09 -33.95
N LEU A 40 -13.12 -11.96 -33.64
CA LEU A 40 -12.49 -11.08 -34.64
C LEU A 40 -10.96 -11.23 -34.72
N VAL A 41 -10.37 -12.08 -33.88
CA VAL A 41 -8.94 -12.41 -33.87
C VAL A 41 -8.77 -13.91 -33.55
N PRO A 42 -9.17 -14.80 -34.48
CA PRO A 42 -9.21 -16.25 -34.23
C PRO A 42 -7.83 -16.88 -34.05
N ASN A 43 -6.77 -16.18 -34.49
CA ASN A 43 -5.37 -16.62 -34.33
C ASN A 43 -4.70 -15.98 -33.10
N ARG A 44 -5.43 -15.30 -32.21
CA ARG A 44 -4.85 -14.68 -31.02
C ARG A 44 -4.36 -15.76 -30.05
N ASN A 45 -3.06 -15.72 -29.77
CA ASN A 45 -2.42 -16.57 -28.76
C ASN A 45 -1.33 -15.75 -28.06
N ILE A 46 -1.73 -14.92 -27.10
CA ILE A 46 -0.79 -14.07 -26.35
C ILE A 46 -0.57 -14.70 -24.98
N VAL A 47 0.69 -14.97 -24.66
CA VAL A 47 1.10 -15.48 -23.35
C VAL A 47 1.73 -14.35 -22.57
N ILE A 48 1.13 -14.03 -21.42
CA ILE A 48 1.68 -13.11 -20.44
C ILE A 48 2.24 -13.96 -19.30
N PRO A 49 3.56 -13.97 -19.07
CA PRO A 49 4.17 -14.76 -18.00
C PRO A 49 3.81 -14.19 -16.62
N ASP A 50 4.12 -14.95 -15.56
CA ASP A 50 4.04 -14.45 -14.19
C ASP A 50 4.84 -13.14 -14.06
N THR A 51 4.15 -12.08 -13.63
CA THR A 51 4.68 -10.73 -13.65
C THR A 51 4.65 -10.15 -12.22
N PRO A 52 5.77 -9.59 -11.72
CA PRO A 52 5.77 -8.95 -10.41
C PRO A 52 4.82 -7.75 -10.38
N GLY A 53 4.07 -7.62 -9.29
CA GLY A 53 3.20 -6.48 -9.03
C GLY A 53 3.87 -5.46 -8.11
N LEU A 54 3.18 -5.10 -7.02
CA LEU A 54 3.68 -4.14 -6.04
C LEU A 54 4.82 -4.73 -5.20
N GLY A 55 5.72 -3.85 -4.73
CA GLY A 55 6.90 -4.19 -3.93
C GLY A 55 7.24 -3.11 -2.91
N TRP A 56 6.23 -2.59 -2.21
CA TRP A 56 6.39 -1.44 -1.31
C TRP A 56 7.06 -1.81 0.01
N LYS A 57 7.85 -0.85 0.50
CA LYS A 57 8.58 -0.92 1.77
C LYS A 57 8.26 0.35 2.52
N ASP A 58 7.38 0.24 3.50
CA ASP A 58 6.86 1.39 4.22
C ASP A 58 7.37 1.43 5.64
N VAL A 59 7.86 2.61 6.03
CA VAL A 59 8.22 2.91 7.41
C VAL A 59 7.20 3.89 7.97
N THR A 60 6.60 3.53 9.09
CA THR A 60 5.51 4.24 9.75
C THR A 60 5.89 4.59 11.18
N PRO A 61 6.45 5.80 11.43
CA PRO A 61 6.73 6.27 12.78
C PRO A 61 5.46 6.77 13.48
N ARG A 62 5.41 6.56 14.79
CA ARG A 62 4.43 7.13 15.71
C ARG A 62 5.13 7.65 16.95
N MET A 63 4.93 8.91 17.27
CA MET A 63 5.60 9.55 18.40
C MET A 63 4.66 10.47 19.16
N GLY A 64 4.88 10.55 20.47
CA GLY A 64 4.16 11.47 21.33
C GLY A 64 4.97 11.84 22.57
N ALA A 65 4.63 13.00 23.10
CA ALA A 65 5.17 13.51 24.34
C ALA A 65 4.01 14.04 25.19
N ALA A 66 4.07 13.79 26.49
CA ALA A 66 3.16 14.34 27.47
C ALA A 66 3.99 14.93 28.62
N TYR A 67 3.70 16.17 28.98
CA TYR A 67 4.35 16.85 30.09
C TYR A 67 3.32 17.26 31.14
N ASP A 68 3.49 16.78 32.36
CA ASP A 68 2.67 17.16 33.52
C ASP A 68 3.10 18.53 34.04
N LEU A 69 2.21 19.51 33.95
CA LEU A 69 2.53 20.91 34.26
C LEU A 69 2.82 21.12 35.74
N PHE A 70 2.22 20.32 36.62
CA PHE A 70 2.29 20.52 38.07
C PHE A 70 2.90 19.35 38.84
N GLY A 71 3.23 18.24 38.16
CA GLY A 71 3.73 17.03 38.81
C GLY A 71 2.67 16.27 39.63
N THR A 72 1.39 16.63 39.46
CA THR A 72 0.27 16.04 40.22
C THR A 72 -0.50 15.00 39.41
N GLY A 73 -0.16 14.82 38.14
CA GLY A 73 -0.85 13.99 37.16
C GLY A 73 -2.20 14.55 36.70
N LYS A 74 -2.61 15.74 37.18
CA LYS A 74 -3.96 16.28 36.96
C LYS A 74 -4.08 17.20 35.74
N THR A 75 -2.97 17.76 35.27
CA THR A 75 -2.98 18.64 34.10
C THR A 75 -1.70 18.42 33.30
N ALA A 76 -1.87 18.05 32.03
CA ALA A 76 -0.74 17.77 31.14
C ALA A 76 -0.96 18.37 29.76
N VAL A 77 0.13 18.77 29.12
CA VAL A 77 0.16 19.11 27.70
C VAL A 77 0.63 17.88 26.94
N LYS A 78 -0.09 17.52 25.87
CA LYS A 78 0.23 16.37 25.03
C LYS A 78 0.36 16.80 23.57
N VAL A 79 1.41 16.31 22.93
CA VAL A 79 1.65 16.47 21.50
C VAL A 79 1.92 15.11 20.88
N THR A 80 1.44 14.89 19.67
CA THR A 80 1.68 13.67 18.90
C THR A 80 1.97 13.98 17.44
N LEU A 81 2.90 13.23 16.86
CA LEU A 81 3.22 13.30 15.43
C LEU A 81 3.24 11.87 14.89
N ASN A 82 2.40 11.57 13.90
CA ASN A 82 2.24 10.20 13.41
C ASN A 82 2.13 10.19 11.89
N LYS A 83 2.74 9.19 11.25
CA LYS A 83 2.49 8.85 9.85
C LYS A 83 1.43 7.76 9.78
N TYR A 84 0.56 7.83 8.77
CA TYR A 84 -0.40 6.79 8.43
C TYR A 84 -0.29 6.49 6.94
N LEU A 85 -0.49 5.22 6.59
CA LEU A 85 -0.54 4.77 5.21
C LEU A 85 -1.99 4.68 4.75
N GLY A 86 -2.24 5.09 3.50
CA GLY A 86 -3.45 4.69 2.78
C GLY A 86 -3.31 3.26 2.31
N GLY A 87 -4.32 2.43 2.54
CA GLY A 87 -4.31 1.04 2.07
C GLY A 87 -4.59 0.98 0.57
N ASP A 88 -3.72 0.31 -0.18
CA ASP A 88 -4.01 -0.07 -1.57
C ASP A 88 -4.81 -1.38 -1.56
N ARG A 89 -6.14 -1.27 -1.55
CA ARG A 89 -7.05 -2.41 -1.74
C ARG A 89 -7.22 -2.58 -3.24
N GLY A 90 -6.53 -3.56 -3.82
CA GLY A 90 -6.42 -3.83 -5.27
C GLY A 90 -7.73 -4.09 -6.02
N GLY A 91 -8.66 -3.14 -6.03
CA GLY A 91 -9.95 -3.23 -6.71
C GLY A 91 -10.53 -1.87 -7.14
N THR A 92 -9.86 -0.74 -6.90
CA THR A 92 -10.37 0.58 -7.33
C THR A 92 -9.22 1.49 -7.75
N ALA A 93 -8.86 1.43 -9.05
CA ALA A 93 -7.92 2.34 -9.72
C ALA A 93 -6.73 2.79 -8.85
N SER A 94 -6.14 1.84 -8.16
CA SER A 94 -5.04 2.03 -7.23
C SER A 94 -3.81 1.33 -7.81
N GLY A 95 -2.60 1.67 -7.33
CA GLY A 95 -1.34 1.25 -7.95
C GLY A 95 -1.25 -0.26 -8.22
N GLY A 96 -1.96 -1.07 -7.43
CA GLY A 96 -2.15 -2.50 -7.66
C GLY A 96 -2.77 -2.87 -9.01
N THR A 97 -3.88 -2.27 -9.45
CA THR A 97 -4.55 -2.69 -10.70
C THR A 97 -3.87 -2.16 -11.96
N LEU A 98 -3.10 -1.07 -11.84
CA LEU A 98 -2.28 -0.51 -12.94
C LEU A 98 -1.01 -1.32 -13.22
N ALA A 99 -0.56 -2.10 -12.23
CA ALA A 99 0.59 -2.98 -12.37
C ALA A 99 0.27 -4.29 -13.10
N ASP A 100 -1.02 -4.59 -13.36
CA ASP A 100 -1.44 -5.76 -14.13
C ASP A 100 -1.18 -5.52 -15.64
N PRO A 101 -0.39 -6.36 -16.32
CA PRO A 101 -0.16 -6.23 -17.76
C PRO A 101 -1.42 -6.37 -18.62
N VAL A 102 -2.43 -7.11 -18.17
CA VAL A 102 -3.66 -7.34 -18.95
C VAL A 102 -4.55 -6.10 -18.99
N THR A 103 -4.56 -5.28 -17.95
CA THR A 103 -5.37 -4.05 -17.91
C THR A 103 -4.85 -2.99 -18.88
N ASN A 104 -3.57 -3.04 -19.25
CA ASN A 104 -2.95 -2.16 -20.23
C ASN A 104 -3.08 -2.67 -21.68
N LEU A 105 -3.71 -3.83 -21.90
CA LEU A 105 -3.90 -4.39 -23.22
C LEU A 105 -5.14 -3.78 -23.91
N VAL A 106 -5.01 -3.40 -25.18
CA VAL A 106 -6.14 -2.95 -26.00
C VAL A 106 -7.06 -4.14 -26.31
N ASN A 107 -8.13 -4.29 -25.53
CA ASN A 107 -9.09 -5.37 -25.66
C ASN A 107 -10.34 -5.01 -26.49
N SER A 108 -10.46 -3.76 -26.92
CA SER A 108 -11.55 -3.27 -27.76
C SER A 108 -11.00 -2.38 -28.88
N THR A 109 -11.58 -2.48 -30.06
CA THR A 109 -11.25 -1.62 -31.20
C THR A 109 -12.52 -1.38 -32.02
N THR A 110 -12.70 -0.15 -32.50
CA THR A 110 -13.81 0.22 -33.38
C THR A 110 -13.37 0.04 -34.83
N ARG A 111 -14.12 -0.75 -35.60
CA ARG A 111 -13.97 -0.84 -37.06
C ARG A 111 -15.20 -0.26 -37.72
N ASN A 112 -15.03 0.87 -38.40
CA ASN A 112 -16.11 1.48 -39.18
C ASN A 112 -16.16 0.85 -40.56
N TRP A 113 -17.37 0.59 -41.05
CA TRP A 113 -17.60 0.22 -42.43
C TRP A 113 -17.48 1.48 -43.29
N GLY A 114 -16.51 1.48 -44.20
CA GLY A 114 -16.43 2.46 -45.29
C GLY A 114 -17.19 1.88 -46.48
N ASP A 115 -18.50 1.85 -46.35
CA ASP A 115 -19.42 1.77 -47.49
C ASP A 115 -19.41 3.12 -48.21
#